data_AF-A0A644VIA6-F1
#
_entry.id   AF-A0A644VIA6-F1
#
_cell.length_a   1.000
_cell.length_b   1.000
_cell.length_c   1.000
_cell.angle_alpha   90.00
_cell.angle_beta   90.00
_cell.angle_gamma   90.00
#
_symmetry.space_group_name_H-M   'P 1'
#
loop_
_entity.id
_entity.type
_entity.pdbx_description
1 polymer ?
#
loop_
_entity_poly.entity_id
_entity_poly.type
_entity_poly.pdbx_seq_one_letter_code
_entity_poly.pdbx_strand_id
1 'polypeptide(L)'
;MRPYKYFIILIVGTLLTGFTGCKDDFLERGPLSKINDALFWKTPSDLEIYVNNLYSKNGLLSNYNSSYYNVIGPYTDDAFDGSDLLIQIDYNKRINGENTLPTSGGGWQISDWEILRNINYFMAHYRRVDVEFSKIAQYVGEALFFRSIFYFNKVKRFGAVPWTSALLNPDSEELFGGRLPRDQVVDSIMLDLDRAIEYLPARGNGPWTGRVTKETALALQARIALYEGTWEKYHSLKNTPFQVRGGDGGERFLKKAVAAADSLMLMAATTGYPAIENTGQPNGYWNLFNQKDYSANKEVIFWRKYSTESDELFNRWINISYTGAGVGITKRLTDLYLCTDGRPIYIAPNIRNPLYQGDDSLATVVRNRDPRLDQTICVPDGKHYRWKPDTYFDKPMIVAVLDTRCATGYQLYKGHSADKAEYDNRKGTNGCIYFRYAEILLIYAEAKAELGTITQEDINKTINVLRNRVGMTGMLDKDNITTDPNWLFTTTGVAAVSPLLQEIRRERTVELACEGFRLDDIFRWAAGDELLAGYKPKGAKLSQWPDVQASPPDYIFEDENGYLDPYAQFAPVKNGYQFKTGRDYLYPIPTNELTLNPSLRPQNPGW
;
A
#
# COMPACT_ATOMS: atom_id res chain seq x y z
N MET A 1 41.23 30.67 70.32
CA MET A 1 41.67 32.05 70.10
C MET A 1 41.65 32.31 68.61
N ARG A 2 40.96 33.37 68.16
CA ARG A 2 40.73 33.70 66.74
C ARG A 2 42.05 33.96 66.01
N PRO A 3 42.14 33.65 64.71
CA PRO A 3 42.93 34.44 63.79
C PRO A 3 42.05 35.45 63.05
N TYR A 4 42.69 36.57 62.73
CA TYR A 4 42.17 37.76 62.08
C TYR A 4 42.48 37.71 60.56
N LYS A 5 41.62 38.33 59.75
CA LYS A 5 41.93 39.32 58.68
C LYS A 5 42.76 38.83 57.47
N TYR A 6 42.54 39.18 56.19
CA TYR A 6 41.67 40.08 55.40
C TYR A 6 41.74 39.51 53.96
N PHE A 7 40.70 39.66 53.12
CA PHE A 7 40.80 40.27 51.78
C PHE A 7 39.45 40.23 51.04
N ILE A 8 39.13 41.36 50.40
CA ILE A 8 38.23 41.57 49.25
C ILE A 8 36.72 41.72 49.53
N ILE A 9 36.39 42.99 49.72
CA ILE A 9 35.19 43.69 49.25
C ILE A 9 34.98 43.38 47.75
N LEU A 10 33.81 42.83 47.37
CA LEU A 10 32.91 43.32 46.30
C LEU A 10 31.82 42.27 45.94
N ILE A 11 30.87 41.95 46.85
CA ILE A 11 29.64 41.22 46.48
C ILE A 11 28.46 41.78 47.28
N VAL A 12 28.00 42.97 46.90
CA VAL A 12 26.65 43.47 47.20
C VAL A 12 26.21 44.22 45.96
N GLY A 13 25.41 43.58 45.11
CA GLY A 13 24.82 44.25 43.93
C GLY A 13 24.75 43.50 42.61
N THR A 14 24.62 42.16 42.59
CA THR A 14 24.09 41.46 41.40
C THR A 14 23.54 40.08 41.80
N LEU A 15 22.26 40.05 42.21
CA LEU A 15 21.54 38.80 42.44
C LEU A 15 20.09 39.01 42.00
N LEU A 16 19.90 39.31 40.72
CA LEU A 16 18.59 39.51 40.10
C LEU A 16 18.66 39.43 38.56
N THR A 17 19.22 38.35 38.01
CA THR A 17 18.97 37.92 36.62
C THR A 17 19.47 36.48 36.44
N GLY A 18 18.58 35.55 36.08
CA GLY A 18 19.00 34.23 35.58
C GLY A 18 18.28 33.02 36.18
N PHE A 19 16.95 32.95 36.05
CA PHE A 19 16.22 31.68 36.00
C PHE A 19 15.03 31.82 35.04
N THR A 20 15.32 31.89 33.74
CA THR A 20 14.40 31.35 32.73
C THR A 20 14.73 29.86 32.60
N GLY A 21 14.40 29.09 33.64
CA GLY A 21 14.40 27.64 33.58
C GLY A 21 13.24 27.19 32.70
N CYS A 22 13.54 26.27 31.78
CA CYS A 22 12.60 25.65 30.87
C CYS A 22 11.29 25.25 31.56
N LYS A 23 10.16 25.46 30.87
CA LYS A 23 8.89 24.84 31.25
C LYS A 23 9.08 23.32 31.26
N ASP A 24 8.86 22.70 32.41
CA ASP A 24 8.90 21.25 32.60
C ASP A 24 7.83 20.48 31.79
N ASP A 25 6.92 21.19 31.08
CA ASP A 25 5.88 20.62 30.20
C ASP A 25 6.42 19.92 28.93
N PHE A 26 7.72 20.00 28.64
CA PHE A 26 8.31 19.37 27.44
C PHE A 26 8.91 17.97 27.70
N LEU A 27 9.08 17.56 28.96
CA LEU A 27 9.89 16.38 29.32
C LEU A 27 9.16 15.23 30.02
N GLU A 28 7.82 15.18 29.96
CA GLU A 28 7.06 13.96 30.30
C GLU A 28 6.29 13.43 29.09
N ARG A 29 6.93 12.57 28.30
CA ARG A 29 6.24 11.70 27.31
C ARG A 29 6.38 10.23 27.74
N GLY A 30 5.52 9.81 28.66
CA GLY A 30 5.12 8.42 28.92
C GLY A 30 3.67 8.18 28.44
N PRO A 31 3.17 6.94 28.42
CA PRO A 31 1.87 6.61 27.81
C PRO A 31 0.73 7.39 28.47
N LEU A 32 -0.12 8.01 27.66
CA LEU A 32 -1.28 8.87 28.04
C LEU A 32 -2.41 8.11 28.76
N SER A 33 -2.14 6.98 29.43
CA SER A 33 -3.10 6.27 30.28
C SER A 33 -3.49 7.05 31.56
N LYS A 34 -3.05 8.30 31.69
CA LYS A 34 -3.39 9.25 32.75
C LYS A 34 -3.81 10.63 32.21
N ILE A 35 -4.50 10.71 31.08
CA ILE A 35 -5.27 11.94 30.81
C ILE A 35 -6.28 12.07 31.95
N ASN A 36 -6.15 13.11 32.78
CA ASN A 36 -7.21 13.45 33.72
C ASN A 36 -8.40 13.95 32.89
N ASP A 37 -9.35 13.05 32.62
CA ASP A 37 -10.48 13.29 31.74
C ASP A 37 -11.29 14.53 32.13
N ALA A 38 -11.32 14.88 33.42
CA ALA A 38 -11.97 16.07 33.94
C ALA A 38 -11.28 17.38 33.51
N LEU A 39 -10.01 17.33 33.09
CA LEU A 39 -9.20 18.50 32.78
C LEU A 39 -8.83 18.67 31.31
N PHE A 40 -9.01 17.64 30.48
CA PHE A 40 -8.44 17.60 29.13
C PHE A 40 -9.36 18.14 28.03
N TRP A 41 -10.68 17.92 28.06
CA TRP A 41 -11.56 18.24 26.92
C TRP A 41 -12.13 19.67 26.98
N LYS A 42 -11.28 20.70 26.89
CA LYS A 42 -11.70 22.09 27.12
C LYS A 42 -11.59 22.98 25.89
N THR A 43 -10.63 22.71 25.01
CA THR A 43 -10.27 23.58 23.89
C THR A 43 -10.13 22.79 22.58
N PRO A 44 -10.24 23.44 21.41
CA PRO A 44 -9.93 22.81 20.13
C PRO A 44 -8.52 22.20 20.07
N SER A 45 -7.54 22.82 20.74
CA SER A 45 -6.17 22.31 20.80
C SER A 45 -6.09 20.96 21.51
N ASP A 46 -6.98 20.67 22.46
CA ASP A 46 -7.00 19.38 23.15
C ASP A 46 -7.46 18.26 22.21
N LEU A 47 -8.45 18.55 21.35
CA LEU A 47 -8.89 17.65 20.30
C LEU A 47 -7.76 17.37 19.30
N GLU A 48 -7.04 18.42 18.92
CA GLU A 48 -5.89 18.31 18.02
C GLU A 48 -4.82 17.37 18.57
N ILE A 49 -4.40 17.61 19.83
CA ILE A 49 -3.38 16.80 20.50
C ILE A 49 -3.83 15.35 20.59
N TYR A 50 -5.10 15.09 20.88
CA TYR A 50 -5.63 13.73 20.94
C TYR A 50 -5.55 13.03 19.58
N VAL A 51 -6.05 13.68 18.53
CA VAL A 51 -6.11 13.12 17.17
C VAL A 51 -4.73 12.91 16.56
N ASN A 52 -3.72 13.71 16.94
CA ASN A 52 -2.33 13.49 16.51
C ASN A 52 -1.81 12.08 16.79
N ASN A 53 -2.30 11.42 17.85
CA ASN A 53 -1.90 10.05 18.16
C ASN A 53 -2.34 9.04 17.08
N LEU A 54 -3.41 9.33 16.32
CA LEU A 54 -3.90 8.47 15.23
C LEU A 54 -2.97 8.49 14.00
N TYR A 55 -2.14 9.53 13.86
CA TYR A 55 -1.11 9.66 12.82
C TYR A 55 0.23 9.00 13.19
N SER A 56 0.39 8.52 14.42
CA SER A 56 1.66 8.04 14.93
C SER A 56 2.08 6.68 14.32
N LYS A 57 3.31 6.25 14.63
CA LYS A 57 3.93 4.99 14.19
C LYS A 57 3.11 3.72 14.51
N ASN A 58 2.27 3.77 15.55
CA ASN A 58 1.37 2.68 15.94
C ASN A 58 -0.07 2.88 15.42
N GLY A 59 -0.26 3.85 14.51
CA GLY A 59 -1.53 4.17 13.87
C GLY A 59 -1.90 3.20 12.76
N LEU A 60 -2.90 3.58 11.97
CA LEU A 60 -3.52 2.71 10.96
C LEU A 60 -2.95 2.85 9.56
N LEU A 61 -2.17 3.90 9.34
CA LEU A 61 -1.44 4.08 8.10
C LEU A 61 -0.22 3.19 8.13
N SER A 62 0.09 2.56 6.98
CA SER A 62 1.20 1.64 6.89
C SER A 62 2.47 2.25 7.49
N ASN A 63 3.01 1.52 8.45
CA ASN A 63 4.22 1.87 9.17
C ASN A 63 5.32 0.93 8.74
N TYR A 64 6.49 1.50 8.47
CA TYR A 64 7.58 0.82 7.81
C TYR A 64 8.70 0.60 8.82
N ASN A 65 8.49 -0.40 9.69
CA ASN A 65 9.50 -0.85 10.65
C ASN A 65 10.47 -1.78 9.95
N SER A 66 11.39 -1.20 9.17
CA SER A 66 12.46 -1.97 8.54
C SER A 66 13.56 -2.29 9.56
N SER A 67 13.82 -3.58 9.78
CA SER A 67 15.04 -4.01 10.47
C SER A 67 16.24 -3.88 9.54
N TYR A 68 17.46 -4.09 10.07
CA TYR A 68 18.67 -4.03 9.24
C TYR A 68 18.64 -5.01 8.06
N TYR A 69 17.96 -6.16 8.22
CA TYR A 69 17.88 -7.23 7.23
C TYR A 69 16.52 -7.33 6.52
N ASN A 70 15.43 -6.88 7.16
CA ASN A 70 14.08 -6.92 6.58
C ASN A 70 13.61 -5.51 6.29
N VAL A 71 13.49 -5.19 5.00
CA VAL A 71 12.90 -3.93 4.56
C VAL A 71 11.40 -4.12 4.48
N ILE A 72 10.64 -3.50 5.40
CA ILE A 72 9.18 -3.42 5.34
C ILE A 72 8.83 -2.05 4.76
N GLY A 73 7.94 -2.00 3.78
CA GLY A 73 7.85 -0.87 2.86
C GLY A 73 6.77 -1.07 1.81
N PRO A 74 6.20 0.00 1.23
CA PRO A 74 5.28 -0.15 0.10
C PRO A 74 5.93 -0.95 -1.04
N TYR A 75 7.26 -0.82 -1.18
CA TYR A 75 8.11 -1.51 -2.15
C TYR A 75 8.41 -2.98 -1.87
N THR A 76 7.97 -3.50 -0.72
CA THR A 76 8.15 -4.92 -0.34
C THR A 76 6.86 -5.57 0.18
N ASP A 77 5.84 -4.78 0.53
CA ASP A 77 4.56 -5.26 1.07
C ASP A 77 3.92 -6.31 0.14
N ASP A 78 3.95 -6.12 -1.19
CA ASP A 78 3.44 -7.11 -2.16
C ASP A 78 4.13 -8.49 -2.02
N ALA A 79 5.40 -8.55 -1.60
CA ALA A 79 6.11 -9.80 -1.35
C ALA A 79 5.83 -10.38 0.03
N PHE A 80 5.72 -9.53 1.06
CA PHE A 80 5.46 -9.95 2.44
C PHE A 80 4.03 -10.42 2.65
N ASP A 81 3.06 -9.69 2.11
CA ASP A 81 1.65 -10.09 2.14
C ASP A 81 1.38 -11.31 1.24
N GLY A 82 2.18 -11.43 0.17
CA GLY A 82 2.16 -12.52 -0.81
C GLY A 82 1.49 -12.09 -2.10
N SER A 83 2.21 -12.15 -3.21
CA SER A 83 1.69 -11.78 -4.53
C SER A 83 2.32 -12.63 -5.63
N ASP A 84 1.80 -12.51 -6.84
CA ASP A 84 2.35 -13.14 -8.04
C ASP A 84 3.42 -12.29 -8.76
N LEU A 85 3.62 -11.04 -8.33
CA LEU A 85 4.39 -10.01 -9.06
C LEU A 85 5.70 -9.61 -8.37
N LEU A 86 5.73 -9.68 -7.03
CA LEU A 86 6.90 -9.44 -6.20
C LEU A 86 6.95 -10.55 -5.15
N ILE A 87 8.08 -11.23 -5.03
CA ILE A 87 8.22 -12.39 -4.17
C ILE A 87 9.45 -12.28 -3.27
N GLN A 88 9.43 -13.00 -2.16
CA GLN A 88 10.59 -13.13 -1.27
C GLN A 88 11.47 -14.31 -1.71
N ILE A 89 12.70 -14.38 -1.19
CA ILE A 89 13.57 -15.56 -1.29
C ILE A 89 12.95 -16.82 -0.68
N ASP A 90 12.17 -16.64 0.39
CA ASP A 90 11.28 -17.66 0.95
C ASP A 90 9.90 -17.53 0.33
N TYR A 91 9.12 -18.60 0.33
CA TYR A 91 7.75 -18.55 -0.15
C TYR A 91 6.78 -18.07 0.95
N ASN A 92 5.74 -17.36 0.54
CA ASN A 92 4.71 -16.90 1.48
C ASN A 92 3.77 -18.05 1.86
N LYS A 93 3.71 -18.34 3.17
CA LYS A 93 2.92 -19.44 3.75
C LYS A 93 1.41 -19.26 3.64
N ARG A 94 0.92 -18.03 3.63
CA ARG A 94 -0.52 -17.75 3.45
C ARG A 94 -0.94 -18.21 2.06
N ILE A 95 -0.24 -17.73 1.03
CA ILE A 95 -0.63 -18.07 -0.34
C ILE A 95 -0.28 -19.53 -0.71
N ASN A 96 0.58 -20.19 0.07
CA ASN A 96 0.77 -21.65 -0.02
C ASN A 96 -0.25 -22.48 0.80
N GLY A 97 -1.24 -21.85 1.46
CA GLY A 97 -2.25 -22.59 2.21
C GLY A 97 -1.75 -23.29 3.48
N GLU A 98 -0.66 -22.80 4.06
CA GLU A 98 -0.04 -23.36 5.27
C GLU A 98 -0.44 -22.66 6.56
N ASN A 99 -1.17 -21.55 6.49
CA ASN A 99 -1.69 -20.90 7.69
C ASN A 99 -2.54 -21.88 8.53
N THR A 100 -2.38 -21.78 9.85
CA THR A 100 -3.06 -22.61 10.84
C THR A 100 -4.07 -21.78 11.65
N LEU A 101 -5.03 -22.45 12.27
CA LEU A 101 -5.99 -21.84 13.20
C LEU A 101 -5.26 -21.45 14.50
N PRO A 102 -5.15 -20.15 14.84
CA PRO A 102 -4.47 -19.73 16.05
C PRO A 102 -5.36 -19.89 17.28
N THR A 103 -4.76 -20.22 18.43
CA THR A 103 -5.47 -20.25 19.71
C THR A 103 -5.80 -18.84 20.22
N SER A 104 -4.84 -17.91 20.07
CA SER A 104 -4.91 -16.52 20.52
C SER A 104 -4.19 -15.58 19.55
N GLY A 105 -4.46 -14.28 19.63
CA GLY A 105 -3.79 -13.26 18.83
C GLY A 105 -4.33 -13.16 17.40
N GLY A 106 -3.46 -13.19 16.39
CA GLY A 106 -3.89 -13.25 14.98
C GLY A 106 -4.63 -12.01 14.44
N GLY A 107 -4.61 -10.88 15.16
CA GLY A 107 -5.37 -9.67 14.85
C GLY A 107 -6.54 -9.39 15.80
N TRP A 108 -6.62 -10.14 16.91
CA TRP A 108 -7.61 -10.01 17.99
C TRP A 108 -7.01 -9.72 19.38
N GLN A 109 -5.72 -9.39 19.48
CA GLN A 109 -5.14 -8.93 20.75
C GLN A 109 -5.74 -7.58 21.16
N ILE A 110 -5.59 -7.22 22.43
CA ILE A 110 -6.02 -5.90 22.95
C ILE A 110 -5.45 -4.76 22.08
N SER A 111 -4.16 -4.84 21.74
CA SER A 111 -3.48 -3.86 20.86
C SER A 111 -4.09 -3.77 19.46
N ASP A 112 -4.71 -4.85 18.97
CA ASP A 112 -5.34 -4.87 17.65
C ASP A 112 -6.68 -4.12 17.61
N TRP A 113 -7.26 -3.79 18.76
CA TRP A 113 -8.55 -3.09 18.91
C TRP A 113 -8.45 -1.79 19.72
N GLU A 114 -7.30 -1.55 20.37
CA GLU A 114 -7.02 -0.35 21.18
C GLU A 114 -7.26 0.95 20.42
N ILE A 115 -6.86 1.00 19.14
CA ILE A 115 -7.05 2.20 18.31
C ILE A 115 -8.53 2.52 18.07
N LEU A 116 -9.39 1.50 17.92
CA LEU A 116 -10.84 1.72 17.84
C LEU A 116 -11.36 2.29 19.16
N ARG A 117 -10.89 1.76 20.30
CA ARG A 117 -11.25 2.31 21.61
C ARG A 117 -10.84 3.77 21.73
N ASN A 118 -9.63 4.14 21.31
CA ASN A 118 -9.14 5.52 21.33
C ASN A 118 -9.99 6.44 20.44
N ILE A 119 -10.36 5.99 19.25
CA ILE A 119 -11.26 6.75 18.37
C ILE A 119 -12.64 6.91 19.03
N ASN A 120 -13.24 5.84 19.55
CA ASN A 120 -14.54 5.93 20.20
C ASN A 120 -14.49 6.76 21.51
N TYR A 121 -13.35 6.77 22.20
CA TYR A 121 -13.12 7.66 23.33
C TYR A 121 -13.15 9.13 22.89
N PHE A 122 -12.43 9.50 21.82
CA PHE A 122 -12.54 10.83 21.22
C PHE A 122 -13.99 11.17 20.84
N MET A 123 -14.69 10.24 20.16
CA MET A 123 -16.07 10.45 19.71
C MET A 123 -17.05 10.66 20.87
N ALA A 124 -16.80 10.06 22.03
CA ALA A 124 -17.60 10.26 23.24
C ALA A 124 -17.34 11.60 23.95
N HIS A 125 -16.21 12.26 23.68
CA HIS A 125 -15.75 13.41 24.47
C HIS A 125 -15.62 14.72 23.70
N TYR A 126 -15.50 14.72 22.37
CA TYR A 126 -15.23 15.95 21.59
C TYR A 126 -16.26 17.07 21.82
N ARG A 127 -17.51 16.71 22.14
CA ARG A 127 -18.60 17.66 22.43
C ARG A 127 -18.49 18.39 23.77
N ARG A 128 -17.54 18.01 24.63
CA ARG A 128 -17.25 18.74 25.88
C ARG A 128 -16.51 20.05 25.63
N VAL A 129 -15.89 20.21 24.45
CA VAL A 129 -15.33 21.48 23.99
C VAL A 129 -16.47 22.36 23.50
N ASP A 130 -16.86 23.33 24.33
CA ASP A 130 -18.00 24.22 24.09
C ASP A 130 -17.64 25.35 23.10
N VAL A 131 -17.62 25.01 21.81
CA VAL A 131 -17.39 25.92 20.68
C VAL A 131 -18.26 25.53 19.49
N GLU A 132 -18.43 26.46 18.55
CA GLU A 132 -19.07 26.19 17.25
C GLU A 132 -18.47 24.95 16.56
N PHE A 133 -19.31 24.04 16.08
CA PHE A 133 -18.86 22.76 15.50
C PHE A 133 -17.86 22.96 14.36
N SER A 134 -17.99 24.01 13.55
CA SER A 134 -17.05 24.33 12.47
C SER A 134 -15.61 24.54 12.95
N LYS A 135 -15.38 24.83 14.23
CA LYS A 135 -14.04 24.99 14.83
C LYS A 135 -13.39 23.67 15.23
N ILE A 136 -14.16 22.58 15.27
CA ILE A 136 -13.71 21.25 15.68
C ILE A 136 -14.04 20.15 14.66
N ALA A 137 -14.81 20.50 13.61
CA ALA A 137 -15.28 19.58 12.58
C ALA A 137 -14.13 18.77 11.96
N GLN A 138 -13.02 19.43 11.64
CA GLN A 138 -11.84 18.79 11.09
C GLN A 138 -11.37 17.61 11.94
N TYR A 139 -11.22 17.78 13.26
CA TYR A 139 -10.73 16.71 14.15
C TYR A 139 -11.71 15.54 14.23
N VAL A 140 -13.01 15.80 14.12
CA VAL A 140 -14.04 14.76 14.01
C VAL A 140 -13.93 14.02 12.67
N GLY A 141 -13.72 14.75 11.58
CA GLY A 141 -13.46 14.17 10.25
C GLY A 141 -12.21 13.29 10.22
N GLU A 142 -11.13 13.73 10.87
CA GLU A 142 -9.89 12.94 11.01
C GLU A 142 -10.16 11.63 11.78
N ALA A 143 -10.87 11.69 12.91
CA ALA A 143 -11.21 10.50 13.69
C ALA A 143 -12.07 9.49 12.90
N LEU A 144 -13.07 9.97 12.15
CA LEU A 144 -13.92 9.14 11.28
C LEU A 144 -13.13 8.51 10.13
N PHE A 145 -12.21 9.26 9.52
CA PHE A 145 -11.30 8.75 8.50
C PHE A 145 -10.46 7.59 9.05
N PHE A 146 -9.88 7.73 10.25
CA PHE A 146 -9.11 6.65 10.85
C PHE A 146 -9.99 5.46 11.26
N ARG A 147 -11.21 5.67 11.77
CA ARG A 147 -12.13 4.56 12.04
C ARG A 147 -12.45 3.75 10.78
N SER A 148 -12.57 4.44 9.66
CA SER A 148 -12.78 3.83 8.34
C SER A 148 -11.62 2.93 7.94
N ILE A 149 -10.36 3.38 8.11
CA ILE A 149 -9.18 2.54 7.85
C ILE A 149 -9.15 1.33 8.79
N PHE A 150 -9.44 1.53 10.09
CA PHE A 150 -9.46 0.45 11.07
C PHE A 150 -10.38 -0.67 10.63
N TYR A 151 -11.65 -0.34 10.38
CA TYR A 151 -12.64 -1.34 10.01
C TYR A 151 -12.38 -1.93 8.63
N PHE A 152 -11.88 -1.14 7.68
CA PHE A 152 -11.50 -1.69 6.38
C PHE A 152 -10.40 -2.75 6.50
N ASN A 153 -9.36 -2.50 7.32
CA ASN A 153 -8.32 -3.49 7.59
C ASN A 153 -8.87 -4.75 8.26
N LYS A 154 -9.83 -4.61 9.19
CA LYS A 154 -10.52 -5.76 9.80
C LYS A 154 -11.35 -6.54 8.78
N VAL A 155 -12.08 -5.84 7.92
CA VAL A 155 -12.89 -6.43 6.85
C VAL A 155 -12.04 -7.18 5.84
N LYS A 156 -10.94 -6.60 5.34
CA LYS A 156 -9.98 -7.28 4.45
C LYS A 156 -9.41 -8.55 5.09
N ARG A 157 -9.17 -8.53 6.40
CA ARG A 157 -8.56 -9.64 7.12
C ARG A 157 -9.55 -10.76 7.47
N PHE A 158 -10.75 -10.41 7.93
CA PHE A 158 -11.68 -11.35 8.58
C PHE A 158 -13.07 -11.39 7.93
N GLY A 159 -13.40 -10.50 7.00
CA GLY A 159 -14.75 -10.36 6.47
C GLY A 159 -15.68 -9.76 7.50
N ALA A 160 -16.70 -10.53 7.93
CA ALA A 160 -17.62 -10.11 8.98
C ALA A 160 -16.89 -9.94 10.32
N VAL A 161 -17.13 -8.81 11.00
CA VAL A 161 -16.51 -8.47 12.30
C VAL A 161 -17.50 -7.71 13.18
N PRO A 162 -17.32 -7.70 14.52
CA PRO A 162 -18.10 -6.85 15.41
C PRO A 162 -17.93 -5.37 15.06
N TRP A 163 -19.02 -4.62 15.06
CA TRP A 163 -19.03 -3.18 14.82
C TRP A 163 -19.43 -2.43 16.09
N THR A 164 -18.72 -1.35 16.42
CA THR A 164 -19.09 -0.43 17.48
C THR A 164 -18.59 0.98 17.18
N SER A 165 -19.50 1.95 17.30
CA SER A 165 -19.20 3.37 17.22
C SER A 165 -19.21 4.06 18.59
N ALA A 166 -19.32 3.29 19.67
CA ALA A 166 -19.45 3.78 21.04
C ALA A 166 -18.26 3.38 21.92
N LEU A 167 -18.03 4.17 22.97
CA LEU A 167 -17.06 3.83 24.01
C LEU A 167 -17.69 2.76 24.92
N LEU A 168 -17.15 1.54 24.86
CA LEU A 168 -17.66 0.41 25.66
C LEU A 168 -16.92 0.31 27.01
N ASN A 169 -17.61 -0.23 28.01
CA ASN A 169 -17.05 -0.61 29.31
C ASN A 169 -17.06 -2.14 29.46
N PRO A 170 -16.35 -2.72 30.44
CA PRO A 170 -16.30 -4.18 30.62
C PRO A 170 -17.66 -4.88 30.80
N ASP A 171 -18.69 -4.12 31.18
CA ASP A 171 -20.08 -4.56 31.38
C ASP A 171 -21.02 -4.23 30.21
N SER A 172 -20.51 -3.59 29.14
CA SER A 172 -21.31 -3.30 27.94
C SER A 172 -21.78 -4.57 27.23
N GLU A 173 -23.10 -4.71 27.04
CA GLU A 173 -23.70 -5.86 26.36
C GLU A 173 -23.16 -6.03 24.93
N GLU A 174 -22.81 -4.93 24.26
CA GLU A 174 -22.25 -4.92 22.91
C GLU A 174 -20.92 -5.69 22.79
N LEU A 175 -20.17 -5.87 23.88
CA LEU A 175 -18.95 -6.69 23.89
C LEU A 175 -19.22 -8.17 23.57
N PHE A 176 -20.45 -8.63 23.85
CA PHE A 176 -20.90 -10.00 23.62
C PHE A 176 -21.72 -10.13 22.32
N GLY A 177 -21.76 -9.06 21.52
CA GLY A 177 -22.44 -9.02 20.22
C GLY A 177 -21.79 -9.94 19.19
N GLY A 178 -22.57 -10.32 18.17
CA GLY A 178 -22.09 -11.09 17.04
C GLY A 178 -21.32 -10.27 16.01
N ARG A 179 -20.95 -10.91 14.91
CA ARG A 179 -20.28 -10.26 13.78
C ARG A 179 -21.31 -9.59 12.88
N LEU A 180 -21.07 -8.34 12.53
CA LEU A 180 -21.84 -7.65 11.51
C LEU A 180 -21.40 -8.17 10.12
N PRO A 181 -22.32 -8.47 9.20
CA PRO A 181 -21.99 -8.85 7.83
C PRO A 181 -21.05 -7.83 7.17
N ARG A 182 -20.16 -8.33 6.31
CA ARG A 182 -19.09 -7.53 5.69
C ARG A 182 -19.64 -6.28 4.98
N ASP A 183 -20.67 -6.46 4.17
CA ASP A 183 -21.33 -5.41 3.40
C ASP A 183 -21.90 -4.31 4.33
N GLN A 184 -22.51 -4.70 5.45
CA GLN A 184 -23.03 -3.76 6.45
C GLN A 184 -21.93 -3.03 7.24
N VAL A 185 -20.79 -3.69 7.49
CA VAL A 185 -19.60 -3.01 8.02
C VAL A 185 -19.11 -1.97 7.03
N VAL A 186 -19.06 -2.30 5.74
CA VAL A 186 -18.61 -1.37 4.70
C VAL A 186 -19.63 -0.23 4.48
N ASP A 187 -20.93 -0.48 4.56
CA ASP A 187 -21.94 0.60 4.57
C ASP A 187 -21.71 1.58 5.73
N SER A 188 -21.34 1.06 6.91
CA SER A 188 -21.00 1.88 8.06
C SER A 188 -19.69 2.68 7.85
N ILE A 189 -18.69 2.09 7.18
CA ILE A 189 -17.47 2.78 6.74
C ILE A 189 -17.82 3.89 5.74
N MET A 190 -18.69 3.64 4.77
CA MET A 190 -19.12 4.66 3.80
C MET A 190 -19.77 5.85 4.48
N LEU A 191 -20.59 5.61 5.51
CA LEU A 191 -21.21 6.67 6.30
C LEU A 191 -20.19 7.50 7.10
N ASP A 192 -19.18 6.85 7.68
CA ASP A 192 -18.07 7.55 8.35
C ASP A 192 -17.30 8.43 7.36
N LEU A 193 -17.01 7.91 6.16
CA LEU A 193 -16.31 8.66 5.12
C LEU A 193 -17.14 9.79 4.53
N ASP A 194 -18.45 9.62 4.35
CA ASP A 194 -19.33 10.69 3.90
C ASP A 194 -19.30 11.89 4.86
N ARG A 195 -19.34 11.62 6.16
CA ARG A 195 -19.18 12.65 7.20
C ARG A 195 -17.76 13.22 7.25
N ALA A 196 -16.74 12.39 7.09
CA ALA A 196 -15.36 12.86 7.04
C ALA A 196 -15.15 13.82 5.85
N ILE A 197 -15.70 13.51 4.67
CA ILE A 197 -15.67 14.37 3.49
C ILE A 197 -16.38 15.70 3.73
N GLU A 198 -17.49 15.70 4.48
CA GLU A 198 -18.19 16.92 4.86
C GLU A 198 -17.35 17.80 5.79
N TYR A 199 -16.70 17.18 6.78
CA TYR A 199 -16.05 17.89 7.89
C TYR A 199 -14.58 18.26 7.64
N LEU A 200 -13.88 17.54 6.75
CA LEU A 200 -12.48 17.79 6.46
C LEU A 200 -12.31 18.99 5.51
N PRO A 201 -11.32 19.86 5.78
CA PRO A 201 -10.99 20.94 4.85
C PRO A 201 -10.43 20.37 3.55
N ALA A 202 -10.72 21.02 2.43
CA ALA A 202 -10.01 20.78 1.18
C ALA A 202 -8.61 21.42 1.24
N ARG A 203 -7.59 20.73 0.73
CA ARG A 203 -6.27 21.34 0.54
C ARG A 203 -6.30 22.31 -0.64
N GLY A 204 -6.86 21.89 -1.77
CA GLY A 204 -6.70 22.59 -3.05
C GLY A 204 -5.23 22.92 -3.34
N ASN A 205 -4.97 24.12 -3.85
CA ASN A 205 -3.60 24.64 -4.04
C ASN A 205 -2.97 25.22 -2.75
N GLY A 206 -3.60 25.01 -1.59
CA GLY A 206 -3.08 25.45 -0.30
C GLY A 206 -1.86 24.66 0.17
N PRO A 207 -1.17 25.15 1.22
CA PRO A 207 -0.01 24.47 1.77
C PRO A 207 -0.38 23.10 2.35
N TRP A 208 0.54 22.15 2.25
CA TRP A 208 0.39 20.86 2.92
C TRP A 208 0.52 21.06 4.44
N THR A 209 -0.46 20.57 5.20
CA THR A 209 -0.54 20.74 6.66
C THR A 209 -0.06 19.51 7.44
N GLY A 210 0.25 18.41 6.75
CA GLY A 210 0.52 17.11 7.40
C GLY A 210 -0.72 16.32 7.80
N ARG A 211 -1.93 16.88 7.63
CA ARG A 211 -3.20 16.26 8.03
C ARG A 211 -3.94 15.68 6.84
N VAL A 212 -4.90 14.79 7.11
CA VAL A 212 -5.79 14.28 6.06
C VAL A 212 -6.77 15.37 5.67
N THR A 213 -7.15 15.38 4.40
CA THR A 213 -8.01 16.43 3.82
C THR A 213 -9.24 15.79 3.20
N LYS A 214 -10.15 16.62 2.71
CA LYS A 214 -11.31 16.18 1.91
C LYS A 214 -10.89 15.28 0.75
N GLU A 215 -9.81 15.65 0.07
CA GLU A 215 -9.25 14.87 -1.04
C GLU A 215 -8.75 13.49 -0.57
N THR A 216 -8.09 13.43 0.60
CA THR A 216 -7.67 12.14 1.18
C THR A 216 -8.86 11.25 1.53
N ALA A 217 -9.93 11.80 2.09
CA ALA A 217 -11.13 11.04 2.44
C ALA A 217 -11.89 10.53 1.21
N LEU A 218 -12.00 11.35 0.16
CA LEU A 218 -12.53 10.91 -1.15
C LEU A 218 -11.69 9.79 -1.76
N ALA A 219 -10.35 9.90 -1.66
CA ALA A 219 -9.44 8.88 -2.19
C ALA A 219 -9.62 7.54 -1.47
N LEU A 220 -9.72 7.55 -0.14
CA LEU A 220 -10.00 6.36 0.65
C LEU A 220 -11.40 5.79 0.35
N GLN A 221 -12.42 6.64 0.20
CA GLN A 221 -13.76 6.22 -0.15
C GLN A 221 -13.78 5.52 -1.52
N ALA A 222 -13.13 6.09 -2.53
CA ALA A 222 -13.02 5.47 -3.85
C ALA A 222 -12.32 4.10 -3.79
N ARG A 223 -11.21 4.00 -3.04
CA ARG A 223 -10.45 2.76 -2.87
C ARG A 223 -11.27 1.65 -2.20
N ILE A 224 -11.92 1.95 -1.07
CA ILE A 224 -12.71 0.97 -0.32
C ILE A 224 -13.94 0.55 -1.13
N ALA A 225 -14.62 1.51 -1.77
CA ALA A 225 -15.81 1.22 -2.57
C ALA A 225 -15.48 0.36 -3.80
N LEU A 226 -14.35 0.59 -4.48
CA LEU A 226 -13.89 -0.30 -5.55
C LEU A 226 -13.59 -1.69 -5.01
N TYR A 227 -12.90 -1.78 -3.87
CA TYR A 227 -12.59 -3.06 -3.23
C TYR A 227 -13.86 -3.86 -2.97
N GLU A 228 -14.81 -3.28 -2.25
CA GLU A 228 -16.03 -4.01 -1.87
C GLU A 228 -16.90 -4.32 -3.09
N GLY A 229 -17.07 -3.37 -4.01
CA GLY A 229 -17.87 -3.57 -5.20
C GLY A 229 -17.35 -4.70 -6.09
N THR A 230 -16.03 -4.78 -6.27
CA THR A 230 -15.42 -5.89 -7.04
C THR A 230 -15.42 -7.20 -6.24
N TRP A 231 -15.16 -7.15 -4.92
CA TRP A 231 -15.25 -8.34 -4.06
C TRP A 231 -16.63 -9.00 -4.17
N GLU A 232 -17.70 -8.23 -3.94
CA GLU A 232 -19.07 -8.75 -4.03
C GLU A 232 -19.36 -9.32 -5.42
N LYS A 233 -19.00 -8.59 -6.49
CA LYS A 233 -19.21 -9.02 -7.87
C LYS A 233 -18.54 -10.35 -8.16
N TYR A 234 -17.23 -10.46 -7.98
CA TYR A 234 -16.48 -11.64 -8.42
C TYR A 234 -16.68 -12.86 -7.50
N HIS A 235 -16.77 -12.65 -6.18
CA HIS A 235 -17.07 -13.76 -5.28
C HIS A 235 -18.48 -14.31 -5.51
N SER A 236 -19.45 -13.48 -5.92
CA SER A 236 -20.78 -13.92 -6.33
C SER A 236 -20.77 -14.65 -7.68
N LEU A 237 -20.15 -14.07 -8.72
CA LEU A 237 -20.04 -14.69 -10.05
C LEU A 237 -19.38 -16.07 -10.01
N LYS A 238 -18.35 -16.23 -9.15
CA LYS A 238 -17.64 -17.50 -8.94
C LYS A 238 -18.29 -18.40 -7.87
N ASN A 239 -19.42 -17.98 -7.27
CA ASN A 239 -20.13 -18.70 -6.20
C ASN A 239 -19.22 -19.19 -5.06
N THR A 240 -18.29 -18.33 -4.64
CA THR A 240 -17.33 -18.69 -3.59
C THR A 240 -18.01 -18.68 -2.20
N PRO A 241 -17.39 -19.28 -1.17
CA PRO A 241 -17.86 -19.19 0.22
C PRO A 241 -17.85 -17.77 0.81
N PHE A 242 -17.17 -16.82 0.16
CA PHE A 242 -16.98 -15.44 0.64
C PHE A 242 -17.94 -14.43 0.01
N GLN A 243 -18.88 -14.89 -0.83
CA GLN A 243 -19.87 -14.04 -1.48
C GLN A 243 -20.80 -13.38 -0.45
N VAL A 244 -21.19 -12.14 -0.73
CA VAL A 244 -22.29 -11.47 -0.02
C VAL A 244 -23.61 -11.99 -0.60
N ARG A 245 -24.42 -12.66 0.22
CA ARG A 245 -25.69 -13.25 -0.21
C ARG A 245 -26.83 -12.25 -0.09
N GLY A 246 -27.63 -12.12 -1.15
CA GLY A 246 -28.79 -11.21 -1.18
C GLY A 246 -28.42 -9.73 -1.38
N GLY A 247 -27.15 -9.43 -1.68
CA GLY A 247 -26.69 -8.09 -2.08
C GLY A 247 -26.96 -7.81 -3.57
N ASP A 248 -26.59 -6.61 -4.01
CA ASP A 248 -26.73 -6.11 -5.39
C ASP A 248 -25.52 -6.46 -6.29
N GLY A 249 -24.73 -7.46 -5.90
CA GLY A 249 -23.51 -7.84 -6.62
C GLY A 249 -22.44 -6.75 -6.63
N GLY A 250 -22.44 -5.88 -5.61
CA GLY A 250 -21.48 -4.78 -5.46
C GLY A 250 -21.80 -3.51 -6.25
N GLU A 251 -22.94 -3.43 -6.94
CA GLU A 251 -23.28 -2.30 -7.82
C GLU A 251 -23.29 -0.96 -7.08
N ARG A 252 -23.87 -0.87 -5.88
CA ARG A 252 -23.88 0.36 -5.06
C ARG A 252 -22.48 0.85 -4.70
N PHE A 253 -21.57 -0.07 -4.40
CA PHE A 253 -20.19 0.28 -4.06
C PHE A 253 -19.40 0.68 -5.31
N LEU A 254 -19.60 0.02 -6.45
CA LEU A 254 -19.01 0.46 -7.72
C LEU A 254 -19.49 1.86 -8.11
N LYS A 255 -20.78 2.16 -7.95
CA LYS A 255 -21.33 3.51 -8.16
C LYS A 255 -20.72 4.53 -7.19
N LYS A 256 -20.54 4.15 -5.92
CA LYS A 256 -19.87 5.00 -4.92
C LYS A 256 -18.41 5.25 -5.28
N ALA A 257 -17.69 4.25 -5.79
CA ALA A 257 -16.31 4.38 -6.26
C ALA A 257 -16.21 5.38 -7.42
N VAL A 258 -17.11 5.28 -8.40
CA VAL A 258 -17.21 6.26 -9.51
C VAL A 258 -17.48 7.66 -8.96
N ALA A 259 -18.48 7.83 -8.08
CA ALA A 259 -18.85 9.15 -7.55
C ALA A 259 -17.72 9.83 -6.75
N ALA A 260 -17.01 9.07 -5.90
CA ALA A 260 -15.89 9.59 -5.13
C ALA A 260 -14.70 9.95 -6.03
N ALA A 261 -14.37 9.10 -7.01
CA ALA A 261 -13.30 9.36 -7.95
C ALA A 261 -13.62 10.53 -8.90
N ASP A 262 -14.86 10.62 -9.40
CA ASP A 262 -15.32 11.71 -10.26
C ASP A 262 -15.30 13.04 -9.51
N SER A 263 -15.64 13.06 -8.21
CA SER A 263 -15.52 14.25 -7.37
C SER A 263 -14.07 14.77 -7.31
N LEU A 264 -13.09 13.88 -7.14
CA LEU A 264 -11.67 14.24 -7.18
C LEU A 264 -11.22 14.70 -8.57
N MET A 265 -11.70 14.05 -9.63
CA MET A 265 -11.40 14.46 -11.01
C MET A 265 -12.02 15.83 -11.35
N LEU A 266 -13.19 16.14 -10.81
CA LEU A 266 -13.80 17.47 -10.92
C LEU A 266 -13.00 18.51 -10.15
N MET A 267 -12.53 18.19 -8.94
CA MET A 267 -11.62 19.06 -8.18
C MET A 267 -10.33 19.33 -8.95
N ALA A 268 -9.74 18.31 -9.57
CA ALA A 268 -8.58 18.43 -10.44
C ALA A 268 -8.84 19.40 -11.60
N ALA A 269 -9.97 19.23 -12.29
CA ALA A 269 -10.33 20.07 -13.44
C ALA A 269 -10.65 21.53 -13.07
N THR A 270 -11.25 21.75 -11.90
CA THR A 270 -11.75 23.09 -11.49
C THR A 270 -10.74 23.89 -10.68
N THR A 271 -9.89 23.22 -9.90
CA THR A 271 -8.93 23.87 -9.00
C THR A 271 -7.48 23.64 -9.39
N GLY A 272 -7.20 22.67 -10.27
CA GLY A 272 -5.84 22.26 -10.61
C GLY A 272 -5.18 21.34 -9.58
N TYR A 273 -5.93 20.84 -8.58
CA TYR A 273 -5.48 19.88 -7.58
C TYR A 273 -6.59 18.86 -7.23
N PRO A 274 -6.26 17.56 -7.09
CA PRO A 274 -4.97 16.96 -7.41
C PRO A 274 -4.69 16.94 -8.93
N ALA A 275 -3.46 16.67 -9.37
CA ALA A 275 -3.12 16.63 -10.79
C ALA A 275 -1.95 15.66 -11.05
N ILE A 276 -1.91 15.03 -12.23
CA ILE A 276 -0.76 14.19 -12.63
C ILE A 276 0.46 15.08 -12.86
N GLU A 277 1.62 14.65 -12.35
CA GLU A 277 2.88 15.37 -12.52
C GLU A 277 3.89 14.63 -13.41
N ASN A 278 5.02 15.28 -13.69
CA ASN A 278 6.17 14.71 -14.41
C ASN A 278 5.87 14.20 -15.83
N THR A 279 4.80 14.68 -16.46
CA THR A 279 4.46 14.32 -17.85
C THR A 279 5.58 14.74 -18.80
N GLY A 280 6.08 13.78 -19.58
CA GLY A 280 7.15 13.99 -20.56
C GLY A 280 8.53 14.29 -19.96
N GLN A 281 8.69 14.22 -18.63
CA GLN A 281 9.97 14.45 -17.97
C GLN A 281 10.85 13.19 -18.03
N PRO A 282 12.15 13.31 -18.37
CA PRO A 282 13.09 12.20 -18.27
C PRO A 282 13.09 11.62 -16.85
N ASN A 283 12.95 10.30 -16.73
CA ASN A 283 12.82 9.60 -15.44
C ASN A 283 11.71 10.17 -14.53
N GLY A 284 10.68 10.80 -15.11
CA GLY A 284 9.63 11.48 -14.37
C GLY A 284 8.85 10.58 -13.42
N TYR A 285 8.68 9.30 -13.79
CA TYR A 285 8.02 8.31 -12.95
C TYR A 285 8.91 7.91 -11.78
N TRP A 286 10.19 7.62 -12.00
CA TRP A 286 11.16 7.35 -10.94
C TRP A 286 11.32 8.55 -10.00
N ASN A 287 11.39 9.77 -10.53
CA ASN A 287 11.47 11.00 -9.75
C ASN A 287 10.25 11.21 -8.85
N LEU A 288 9.06 10.72 -9.24
CA LEU A 288 7.87 10.77 -8.39
C LEU A 288 8.03 9.96 -7.10
N PHE A 289 8.79 8.86 -7.10
CA PHE A 289 8.93 7.99 -5.92
C PHE A 289 10.16 8.28 -5.06
N ASN A 290 11.01 9.21 -5.51
CA ASN A 290 12.30 9.51 -4.91
C ASN A 290 12.43 10.97 -4.44
N GLN A 291 11.30 11.56 -4.00
CA GLN A 291 11.30 12.88 -3.38
C GLN A 291 11.32 12.75 -1.86
N LYS A 292 12.04 13.68 -1.22
CA LYS A 292 12.07 13.82 0.26
C LYS A 292 10.92 14.69 0.78
N ASP A 293 10.33 15.51 -0.09
CA ASP A 293 9.24 16.42 0.26
C ASP A 293 8.21 16.52 -0.88
N TYR A 294 6.96 16.11 -0.60
CA TYR A 294 5.84 16.19 -1.54
C TYR A 294 4.89 17.36 -1.25
N SER A 295 5.25 18.29 -0.37
CA SER A 295 4.36 19.39 0.03
C SER A 295 3.91 20.28 -1.14
N ALA A 296 4.75 20.40 -2.18
CA ALA A 296 4.45 21.13 -3.40
C ALA A 296 3.93 20.25 -4.55
N ASN A 297 4.00 18.92 -4.40
CA ASN A 297 3.55 17.98 -5.42
C ASN A 297 2.01 17.93 -5.45
N LYS A 298 1.47 17.93 -6.67
CA LYS A 298 0.03 17.91 -6.96
C LYS A 298 -0.53 16.52 -7.20
N GLU A 299 0.32 15.52 -7.49
CA GLU A 299 -0.11 14.14 -7.70
C GLU A 299 -0.29 13.40 -6.37
N VAL A 300 0.61 13.63 -5.42
CA VAL A 300 0.59 13.04 -4.08
C VAL A 300 -0.43 13.77 -3.23
N ILE A 301 -1.49 13.04 -2.88
CA ILE A 301 -2.63 13.55 -2.10
C ILE A 301 -2.30 13.52 -0.60
N PHE A 302 -1.67 12.44 -0.14
CA PHE A 302 -1.30 12.28 1.26
C PHE A 302 -0.09 11.33 1.40
N TRP A 303 0.85 11.71 2.27
CA TRP A 303 2.15 11.08 2.40
C TRP A 303 2.75 11.28 3.79
N ARG A 304 3.78 10.49 4.12
CA ARG A 304 4.56 10.59 5.36
C ARG A 304 5.94 11.15 5.08
N LYS A 305 6.31 12.20 5.82
CA LYS A 305 7.66 12.76 5.85
C LYS A 305 8.58 11.96 6.78
N TYR A 306 9.80 11.74 6.32
CA TYR A 306 10.89 11.14 7.09
C TYR A 306 11.96 12.19 7.39
N SER A 307 12.68 11.99 8.50
CA SER A 307 13.79 12.82 8.96
C SER A 307 14.77 11.99 9.80
N THR A 308 16.06 12.18 9.59
CA THR A 308 17.11 11.56 10.40
C THR A 308 17.41 12.30 11.70
N GLU A 309 16.73 13.41 12.00
CA GLU A 309 16.89 14.18 13.25
C GLU A 309 16.42 13.42 14.48
N SER A 310 15.55 12.42 14.29
CA SER A 310 15.17 11.45 15.32
C SER A 310 15.50 10.05 14.81
N ASP A 311 16.01 9.18 15.70
CA ASP A 311 16.45 7.83 15.34
C ASP A 311 15.32 6.85 14.95
N GLU A 312 14.08 7.33 14.81
CA GLU A 312 12.92 6.50 14.50
C GLU A 312 12.14 6.91 13.25
N LEU A 313 12.53 7.99 12.56
CA LEU A 313 11.80 8.55 11.42
C LEU A 313 12.58 8.45 10.11
N PHE A 314 13.13 7.28 9.79
CA PHE A 314 13.74 6.99 8.47
C PHE A 314 13.20 5.67 7.88
N ASN A 315 13.45 5.45 6.59
CA ASN A 315 13.20 4.15 5.92
C ASN A 315 14.52 3.46 5.55
N ARG A 316 14.48 2.18 5.16
CA ARG A 316 15.64 1.42 4.69
C ARG A 316 15.51 0.95 3.23
N TRP A 317 14.72 1.64 2.42
CA TRP A 317 14.44 1.20 1.04
C TRP A 317 15.67 1.16 0.13
N ILE A 318 16.72 1.92 0.48
CA ILE A 318 18.03 1.84 -0.18
C ILE A 318 18.57 0.40 -0.24
N ASN A 319 18.26 -0.43 0.76
CA ASN A 319 18.70 -1.83 0.81
C ASN A 319 18.09 -2.69 -0.31
N ILE A 320 16.91 -2.32 -0.84
CA ILE A 320 16.24 -3.09 -1.89
C ILE A 320 17.02 -2.96 -3.21
N SER A 321 17.34 -1.73 -3.60
CA SER A 321 18.22 -1.47 -4.74
C SER A 321 19.67 -1.87 -4.49
N TYR A 322 20.08 -2.01 -3.22
CA TYR A 322 21.39 -2.52 -2.84
C TYR A 322 21.44 -4.04 -3.06
N THR A 323 20.96 -4.86 -2.13
CA THR A 323 21.13 -6.32 -2.25
C THR A 323 19.97 -7.03 -2.93
N GLY A 324 18.86 -6.35 -3.20
CA GLY A 324 17.56 -6.97 -3.45
C GLY A 324 16.71 -7.10 -2.18
N ALA A 325 17.28 -6.88 -0.99
CA ALA A 325 16.62 -7.01 0.32
C ALA A 325 15.76 -8.28 0.50
N GLY A 326 16.19 -9.41 -0.08
CA GLY A 326 15.48 -10.68 0.01
C GLY A 326 14.19 -10.74 -0.83
N VAL A 327 13.96 -9.77 -1.73
CA VAL A 327 12.82 -9.75 -2.65
C VAL A 327 13.26 -9.72 -4.12
N GLY A 328 12.34 -10.03 -5.03
CA GLY A 328 12.57 -9.94 -6.46
C GLY A 328 11.28 -9.82 -7.25
N ILE A 329 11.31 -9.03 -8.32
CA ILE A 329 10.18 -8.88 -9.25
C ILE A 329 10.06 -10.16 -10.08
N THR A 330 8.85 -10.67 -10.29
CA THR A 330 8.66 -11.87 -11.11
C THR A 330 8.69 -11.52 -12.59
N LYS A 331 9.03 -12.51 -13.42
CA LYS A 331 8.88 -12.44 -14.88
C LYS A 331 7.45 -12.08 -15.29
N ARG A 332 6.45 -12.53 -14.53
CA ARG A 332 5.05 -12.16 -14.80
C ARG A 332 4.86 -10.64 -14.78
N LEU A 333 5.41 -9.94 -13.78
CA LEU A 333 5.32 -8.48 -13.76
C LEU A 333 6.07 -7.85 -14.93
N THR A 334 7.29 -8.29 -15.26
CA THR A 334 8.05 -7.72 -16.38
C THR A 334 7.37 -7.94 -17.73
N ASP A 335 6.66 -9.06 -17.90
CA ASP A 335 5.91 -9.38 -19.13
C ASP A 335 4.62 -8.55 -19.28
N LEU A 336 4.04 -8.05 -18.18
CA LEU A 336 2.84 -7.21 -18.21
C LEU A 336 3.08 -5.79 -18.74
N TYR A 337 4.33 -5.30 -18.73
CA TYR A 337 4.66 -4.02 -19.33
C TYR A 337 4.50 -4.11 -20.85
N LEU A 338 3.76 -3.19 -21.46
CA LEU A 338 3.51 -3.22 -22.90
C LEU A 338 4.80 -2.89 -23.69
N CYS A 339 4.77 -3.10 -25.00
CA CYS A 339 5.70 -2.40 -25.89
C CYS A 339 5.29 -0.93 -26.03
N THR A 340 6.20 -0.05 -26.48
CA THR A 340 5.92 1.41 -26.59
C THR A 340 4.70 1.73 -27.46
N ASP A 341 4.38 0.86 -28.42
CA ASP A 341 3.19 0.92 -29.27
C ASP A 341 1.87 0.53 -28.56
N GLY A 342 1.90 0.32 -27.24
CA GLY A 342 0.73 -0.01 -26.43
C GLY A 342 0.21 -1.44 -26.62
N ARG A 343 0.95 -2.31 -27.32
CA ARG A 343 0.58 -3.71 -27.53
C ARG A 343 1.43 -4.66 -26.66
N PRO A 344 0.90 -5.84 -26.30
CA PRO A 344 1.63 -6.85 -25.52
C PRO A 344 2.90 -7.34 -26.23
N ILE A 345 3.78 -8.02 -25.49
CA ILE A 345 5.02 -8.62 -26.02
C ILE A 345 4.78 -9.77 -27.01
N TYR A 346 3.59 -10.37 -26.99
CA TYR A 346 3.08 -11.30 -28.01
C TYR A 346 1.71 -10.82 -28.46
N ILE A 347 1.47 -10.80 -29.78
CA ILE A 347 0.24 -10.27 -30.39
C ILE A 347 -0.68 -11.38 -30.94
N ALA A 348 -0.22 -12.62 -30.85
CA ALA A 348 -0.94 -13.85 -31.12
C ALA A 348 -0.07 -15.04 -30.62
N PRO A 349 -0.62 -16.26 -30.50
CA PRO A 349 0.17 -17.43 -30.08
C PRO A 349 1.44 -17.59 -30.92
N ASN A 350 2.60 -17.60 -30.25
CA ASN A 350 3.93 -17.68 -30.86
C ASN A 350 4.30 -16.52 -31.82
N ILE A 351 3.51 -15.45 -31.89
CA ILE A 351 3.80 -14.26 -32.70
C ILE A 351 4.24 -13.13 -31.77
N ARG A 352 5.56 -12.94 -31.66
CA ARG A 352 6.19 -11.89 -30.85
C ARG A 352 5.90 -10.51 -31.45
N ASN A 353 5.65 -9.50 -30.61
CA ASN A 353 5.65 -8.11 -31.03
C ASN A 353 7.06 -7.75 -31.57
N PRO A 354 7.20 -7.21 -32.79
CA PRO A 354 8.50 -6.85 -33.37
C PRO A 354 9.34 -5.88 -32.53
N LEU A 355 8.69 -5.07 -31.66
CA LEU A 355 9.40 -4.16 -30.76
C LEU A 355 10.11 -4.90 -29.62
N TYR A 356 9.56 -6.03 -29.17
CA TYR A 356 10.12 -6.78 -28.05
C TYR A 356 11.39 -7.54 -28.45
N GLN A 357 12.49 -7.22 -27.77
CA GLN A 357 13.84 -7.72 -28.09
C GLN A 357 14.22 -9.01 -27.35
N GLY A 358 13.33 -9.55 -26.52
CA GLY A 358 13.56 -10.81 -25.81
C GLY A 358 14.31 -10.69 -24.48
N ASP A 359 14.52 -11.83 -23.86
CA ASP A 359 14.97 -11.98 -22.46
C ASP A 359 16.48 -12.24 -22.29
N ASP A 360 17.29 -12.03 -23.33
CA ASP A 360 18.71 -12.44 -23.33
C ASP A 360 19.61 -11.50 -22.50
N SER A 361 19.12 -10.33 -22.11
CA SER A 361 19.75 -9.42 -21.14
C SER A 361 18.72 -8.49 -20.51
N LEU A 362 19.00 -7.92 -19.33
CA LEU A 362 18.14 -6.88 -18.74
C LEU A 362 17.93 -5.68 -19.69
N ALA A 363 18.93 -5.33 -20.50
CA ALA A 363 18.83 -4.25 -21.47
C ALA A 363 17.87 -4.57 -22.64
N THR A 364 17.77 -5.83 -23.08
CA THR A 364 16.80 -6.24 -24.12
C THR A 364 15.40 -6.41 -23.55
N VAL A 365 15.27 -6.84 -22.30
CA VAL A 365 13.98 -6.96 -21.59
C VAL A 365 13.23 -5.63 -21.61
N VAL A 366 13.93 -4.50 -21.41
CA VAL A 366 13.31 -3.16 -21.31
C VAL A 366 13.28 -2.37 -22.62
N ARG A 367 14.02 -2.81 -23.66
CA ARG A 367 14.12 -2.04 -24.92
C ARG A 367 12.80 -2.00 -25.67
N ASN A 368 12.38 -0.80 -26.08
CA ASN A 368 11.09 -0.53 -26.73
C ASN A 368 9.87 -1.02 -25.93
N ARG A 369 10.01 -1.06 -24.61
CA ARG A 369 8.92 -1.35 -23.68
C ARG A 369 8.37 -0.07 -23.08
N ASP A 370 7.27 -0.23 -22.37
CA ASP A 370 6.72 0.79 -21.50
C ASP A 370 7.84 1.41 -20.64
N PRO A 371 8.08 2.74 -20.73
CA PRO A 371 9.16 3.42 -20.01
C PRO A 371 9.02 3.38 -18.49
N ARG A 372 7.95 2.83 -17.91
CA ARG A 372 7.90 2.56 -16.47
C ARG A 372 8.73 1.33 -16.09
N LEU A 373 8.99 0.40 -17.01
CA LEU A 373 9.70 -0.85 -16.71
C LEU A 373 11.15 -0.58 -16.29
N ASP A 374 11.89 0.20 -17.09
CA ASP A 374 13.26 0.60 -16.75
C ASP A 374 13.32 1.57 -15.57
N GLN A 375 12.21 2.19 -15.16
CA GLN A 375 12.11 2.97 -13.93
C GLN A 375 11.69 2.13 -12.71
N THR A 376 11.28 0.88 -12.93
CA THR A 376 10.84 -0.06 -11.89
C THR A 376 11.92 -1.07 -11.51
N ILE A 377 12.69 -1.56 -12.48
CA ILE A 377 13.79 -2.52 -12.26
C ILE A 377 15.17 -1.90 -12.51
N CYS A 378 16.22 -2.43 -11.89
CA CYS A 378 17.59 -2.03 -12.19
C CYS A 378 18.02 -2.56 -13.57
N VAL A 379 18.63 -1.69 -14.39
CA VAL A 379 19.12 -2.04 -15.73
C VAL A 379 20.59 -1.61 -15.87
N PRO A 380 21.48 -2.44 -16.46
CA PRO A 380 22.89 -2.08 -16.65
C PRO A 380 23.07 -1.14 -17.85
N ASP A 381 22.65 0.11 -17.70
CA ASP A 381 22.60 1.12 -18.76
C ASP A 381 23.55 2.32 -18.54
N GLY A 382 24.36 2.27 -17.47
CA GLY A 382 25.24 3.37 -17.06
C GLY A 382 24.49 4.58 -16.48
N LYS A 383 23.21 4.45 -16.12
CA LYS A 383 22.39 5.49 -15.47
C LYS A 383 21.84 5.02 -14.14
N HIS A 384 21.44 3.76 -14.05
CA HIS A 384 21.01 3.16 -12.80
C HIS A 384 22.17 3.10 -11.83
N TYR A 385 22.03 3.77 -10.68
CA TYR A 385 23.03 3.64 -9.62
C TYR A 385 23.00 2.22 -9.03
N ARG A 386 24.18 1.69 -8.74
CA ARG A 386 24.34 0.40 -8.06
C ARG A 386 23.87 0.55 -6.62
N TRP A 387 24.61 1.35 -5.85
CA TRP A 387 24.41 1.48 -4.41
C TRP A 387 24.50 2.92 -3.93
N LYS A 388 25.45 3.67 -4.50
CA LYS A 388 25.76 5.06 -4.18
C LYS A 388 25.95 5.85 -5.48
N PRO A 389 25.85 7.19 -5.43
CA PRO A 389 26.16 8.02 -6.59
C PRO A 389 27.57 7.70 -7.11
N ASP A 390 27.74 7.81 -8.43
CA ASP A 390 28.97 7.51 -9.20
C ASP A 390 29.37 6.03 -9.33
N THR A 391 28.51 5.11 -8.87
CA THR A 391 28.64 3.67 -9.16
C THR A 391 27.40 3.19 -9.87
N TYR A 392 27.55 2.53 -11.02
CA TYR A 392 26.42 2.10 -11.84
C TYR A 392 26.12 0.61 -11.69
N PHE A 393 24.84 0.29 -11.80
CA PHE A 393 24.34 -1.07 -11.81
C PHE A 393 24.91 -1.83 -12.99
N ASP A 394 25.26 -3.09 -12.74
CA ASP A 394 25.98 -3.95 -13.68
C ASP A 394 25.32 -5.33 -13.73
N LYS A 395 25.05 -5.92 -12.55
CA LYS A 395 24.25 -7.14 -12.42
C LYS A 395 23.49 -7.16 -11.09
N PRO A 396 22.32 -7.83 -11.03
CA PRO A 396 21.58 -8.00 -9.79
C PRO A 396 22.36 -8.85 -8.80
N MET A 397 22.10 -8.64 -7.53
CA MET A 397 22.76 -9.37 -6.46
C MET A 397 22.04 -10.69 -6.18
N ILE A 398 22.07 -11.63 -7.13
CA ILE A 398 21.45 -12.97 -7.02
C ILE A 398 22.31 -13.96 -6.21
N VAL A 399 23.59 -13.65 -6.00
CA VAL A 399 24.50 -14.36 -5.10
C VAL A 399 24.90 -13.38 -3.99
N ALA A 400 24.47 -13.64 -2.75
CA ALA A 400 24.76 -12.79 -1.60
C ALA A 400 24.87 -13.60 -0.30
N VAL A 401 25.54 -13.02 0.69
CA VAL A 401 25.61 -13.55 2.06
C VAL A 401 24.36 -13.12 2.85
N LEU A 402 23.94 -13.92 3.84
CA LEU A 402 22.88 -13.58 4.81
C LEU A 402 21.46 -13.39 4.22
N ASP A 403 21.12 -14.08 3.13
CA ASP A 403 19.74 -14.15 2.61
C ASP A 403 19.11 -12.80 2.21
N THR A 404 19.94 -11.82 1.85
CA THR A 404 19.48 -10.48 1.40
C THR A 404 19.46 -10.31 -0.13
N ARG A 405 19.73 -11.38 -0.89
CA ARG A 405 19.84 -11.39 -2.36
C ARG A 405 18.54 -11.01 -3.08
N CYS A 406 18.67 -10.63 -4.35
CA CYS A 406 17.54 -10.56 -5.27
C CYS A 406 17.04 -11.97 -5.60
N ALA A 407 15.76 -12.24 -5.36
CA ALA A 407 15.18 -13.59 -5.50
C ALA A 407 15.05 -14.05 -6.96
N THR A 408 14.95 -13.12 -7.91
CA THR A 408 14.49 -13.41 -9.29
C THR A 408 15.42 -12.89 -10.38
N GLY A 409 16.49 -12.17 -10.03
CA GLY A 409 17.32 -11.47 -11.02
C GLY A 409 16.70 -10.17 -11.57
N TYR A 410 15.42 -9.89 -11.31
CA TYR A 410 14.82 -8.59 -11.55
C TYR A 410 14.80 -7.78 -10.24
N GLN A 411 15.88 -7.04 -10.01
CA GLN A 411 16.06 -6.22 -8.80
C GLN A 411 15.26 -4.91 -8.93
N LEU A 412 14.55 -4.52 -7.87
CA LEU A 412 13.72 -3.31 -7.85
C LEU A 412 14.59 -2.04 -7.81
N TYR A 413 14.20 -1.04 -8.61
CA TYR A 413 14.78 0.31 -8.63
C TYR A 413 13.83 1.43 -8.21
N LYS A 414 12.50 1.21 -8.28
CA LYS A 414 11.52 2.15 -7.74
C LYS A 414 11.80 2.40 -6.25
N GLY A 415 11.83 3.67 -5.83
CA GLY A 415 12.15 4.05 -4.46
C GLY A 415 13.66 4.14 -4.13
N HIS A 416 14.56 3.95 -5.11
CA HIS A 416 16.01 4.11 -4.93
C HIS A 416 16.41 5.55 -4.59
N SER A 417 17.17 5.73 -3.51
CA SER A 417 17.82 7.01 -3.20
C SER A 417 19.24 7.06 -3.77
N ALA A 418 19.52 8.09 -4.56
CA ALA A 418 20.87 8.38 -5.05
C ALA A 418 21.71 9.19 -4.03
N ASP A 419 21.26 9.34 -2.79
CA ASP A 419 21.97 10.09 -1.76
C ASP A 419 23.04 9.23 -1.06
N LYS A 420 24.30 9.64 -1.17
CA LYS A 420 25.44 8.94 -0.56
C LYS A 420 25.33 8.83 0.96
N ALA A 421 24.84 9.87 1.64
CA ALA A 421 24.75 9.87 3.10
C ALA A 421 23.68 8.90 3.60
N GLU A 422 22.57 8.76 2.86
CA GLU A 422 21.52 7.80 3.17
C GLU A 422 22.00 6.36 2.97
N TYR A 423 22.82 6.12 1.94
CA TYR A 423 23.50 4.86 1.72
C TYR A 423 24.46 4.51 2.87
N ASP A 424 25.41 5.40 3.19
CA ASP A 424 26.44 5.13 4.20
C ASP A 424 25.84 4.81 5.57
N ASN A 425 24.72 5.47 5.91
CA ASN A 425 24.04 5.28 7.20
C ASN A 425 22.90 4.25 7.14
N ARG A 426 22.52 3.77 5.95
CA ARG A 426 21.31 2.98 5.69
C ARG A 426 20.04 3.60 6.29
N LYS A 427 19.89 4.92 6.10
CA LYS A 427 18.76 5.73 6.60
C LYS A 427 18.25 6.62 5.47
N GLY A 428 17.21 6.18 4.77
CA GLY A 428 16.55 6.93 3.70
C GLY A 428 15.52 7.92 4.23
N THR A 429 15.39 9.06 3.55
CA THR A 429 14.41 10.11 3.90
C THR A 429 13.38 10.39 2.81
N ASN A 430 13.40 9.62 1.71
CA ASN A 430 12.35 9.67 0.68
C ASN A 430 10.97 9.47 1.32
N GLY A 431 10.02 10.34 1.02
CA GLY A 431 8.69 10.33 1.61
C GLY A 431 7.88 9.10 1.18
N CYS A 432 7.01 8.62 2.06
CA CYS A 432 6.11 7.51 1.74
C CYS A 432 4.75 8.02 1.25
N ILE A 433 4.36 7.64 0.03
CA ILE A 433 3.08 8.00 -0.57
C ILE A 433 2.00 7.04 -0.08
N TYR A 434 0.92 7.56 0.49
CA TYR A 434 -0.25 6.77 0.88
C TYR A 434 -1.40 6.85 -0.15
N PHE A 435 -1.56 8.01 -0.77
CA PHE A 435 -2.58 8.27 -1.78
C PHE A 435 -2.00 9.18 -2.86
N ARG A 436 -2.24 8.82 -4.13
CA ARG A 436 -1.86 9.62 -5.28
C ARG A 436 -2.92 9.59 -6.37
N TYR A 437 -2.97 10.64 -7.18
CA TYR A 437 -4.06 10.88 -8.12
C TYR A 437 -4.18 9.82 -9.21
N ALA A 438 -3.08 9.21 -9.65
CA ALA A 438 -3.11 8.13 -10.63
C ALA A 438 -3.97 6.93 -10.19
N GLU A 439 -3.98 6.58 -8.89
CA GLU A 439 -4.86 5.53 -8.37
C GLU A 439 -6.33 5.87 -8.58
N ILE A 440 -6.70 7.14 -8.42
CA ILE A 440 -8.06 7.63 -8.58
C ILE A 440 -8.54 7.49 -10.03
N LEU A 441 -7.66 7.82 -10.99
CA LEU A 441 -7.92 7.62 -12.41
C LEU A 441 -8.16 6.13 -12.74
N LEU A 442 -7.35 5.24 -12.14
CA LEU A 442 -7.50 3.79 -12.30
C LEU A 442 -8.80 3.28 -11.65
N ILE A 443 -9.15 3.76 -10.45
CA ILE A 443 -10.39 3.40 -9.76
C ILE A 443 -11.60 3.81 -10.60
N TYR A 444 -11.61 5.04 -11.12
CA TYR A 444 -12.70 5.53 -11.97
C TYR A 444 -12.85 4.67 -13.24
N ALA A 445 -11.75 4.39 -13.94
CA ALA A 445 -11.76 3.58 -15.15
C ALA A 445 -12.26 2.15 -14.85
N GLU A 446 -11.72 1.50 -13.82
CA GLU A 446 -12.13 0.15 -13.47
C GLU A 446 -13.59 0.09 -13.05
N ALA A 447 -14.04 0.97 -12.14
CA ALA A 447 -15.43 0.95 -11.66
C ALA A 447 -16.44 1.20 -12.80
N LYS A 448 -16.15 2.14 -13.73
CA LYS A 448 -17.03 2.36 -14.90
C LYS A 448 -17.02 1.18 -15.87
N ALA A 449 -15.87 0.53 -16.07
CA ALA A 449 -15.78 -0.66 -16.91
C ALA A 449 -16.56 -1.84 -16.29
N GLU A 450 -16.44 -2.02 -14.98
CA GLU A 450 -17.17 -3.04 -14.22
C GLU A 450 -18.70 -2.82 -14.26
N LEU A 451 -19.14 -1.56 -14.30
CA LEU A 451 -20.55 -1.14 -14.48
C LEU A 451 -21.01 -1.16 -15.94
N GLY A 452 -20.12 -1.41 -16.91
CA GLY A 452 -20.46 -1.35 -18.34
C GLY A 452 -20.78 0.05 -18.88
N THR A 453 -20.35 1.11 -18.19
CA THR A 453 -20.65 2.51 -18.53
C THR A 453 -19.43 3.31 -19.02
N ILE A 454 -18.28 2.66 -19.15
CA ILE A 454 -17.04 3.31 -19.60
C ILE A 454 -17.10 3.68 -21.09
N THR A 455 -16.66 4.90 -21.39
CA THR A 455 -16.56 5.44 -22.75
C THR A 455 -15.10 5.65 -23.16
N GLN A 456 -14.83 5.90 -24.44
CA GLN A 456 -13.48 6.27 -24.88
C GLN A 456 -13.04 7.61 -24.27
N GLU A 457 -13.96 8.53 -24.01
CA GLU A 457 -13.66 9.79 -23.31
C GLU A 457 -13.17 9.53 -21.89
N ASP A 458 -13.81 8.59 -21.18
CA ASP A 458 -13.35 8.16 -19.85
C ASP A 458 -11.93 7.58 -19.90
N ILE A 459 -11.62 6.74 -20.89
CA ILE A 459 -10.28 6.19 -21.11
C ILE A 459 -9.27 7.31 -21.39
N ASN A 460 -9.65 8.30 -22.20
CA ASN A 460 -8.81 9.43 -22.56
C ASN A 460 -8.46 10.33 -21.35
N LYS A 461 -9.39 10.50 -20.40
CA LYS A 461 -9.16 11.26 -19.16
C LYS A 461 -8.58 10.44 -18.00
N THR A 462 -8.33 9.14 -18.19
CA THR A 462 -7.78 8.24 -17.16
C THR A 462 -6.54 7.49 -17.64
N ILE A 463 -6.70 6.30 -18.23
CA ILE A 463 -5.63 5.40 -18.67
C ILE A 463 -4.67 6.10 -19.64
N ASN A 464 -5.20 6.83 -20.62
CA ASN A 464 -4.35 7.50 -21.61
C ASN A 464 -3.62 8.72 -21.03
N VAL A 465 -4.09 9.31 -19.93
CA VAL A 465 -3.30 10.31 -19.19
C VAL A 465 -2.04 9.68 -18.61
N LEU A 466 -2.14 8.47 -18.05
CA LEU A 466 -1.01 7.74 -17.46
C LEU A 466 -0.02 7.25 -18.53
N ARG A 467 -0.52 6.73 -19.64
CA ARG A 467 0.30 6.32 -20.79
C ARG A 467 1.02 7.52 -21.41
N ASN A 468 0.33 8.64 -21.59
CA ASN A 468 0.93 9.86 -22.11
C ASN A 468 1.99 10.43 -21.16
N ARG A 469 1.76 10.37 -19.83
CA ARG A 469 2.74 10.84 -18.82
C ARG A 469 4.13 10.26 -19.06
N VAL A 470 4.21 8.98 -19.41
CA VAL A 470 5.46 8.24 -19.58
C VAL A 470 5.90 8.12 -21.05
N GLY A 471 5.24 8.83 -21.98
CA GLY A 471 5.64 8.89 -23.38
C GLY A 471 5.34 7.62 -24.19
N MET A 472 4.36 6.83 -23.79
CA MET A 472 3.86 5.73 -24.63
C MET A 472 3.35 6.30 -25.96
N THR A 473 3.63 5.62 -27.07
CA THR A 473 3.10 6.03 -28.39
C THR A 473 1.75 5.37 -28.67
N GLY A 474 1.50 4.19 -28.10
CA GLY A 474 0.20 3.52 -28.16
C GLY A 474 -0.73 3.89 -27.02
N MET A 475 -1.84 4.53 -27.35
CA MET A 475 -2.94 4.80 -26.42
C MET A 475 -3.95 3.65 -26.42
N LEU A 476 -4.67 3.48 -25.30
CA LEU A 476 -5.73 2.50 -25.20
C LEU A 476 -6.97 3.00 -25.97
N ASP A 477 -7.36 2.23 -26.97
CA ASP A 477 -8.63 2.35 -27.70
C ASP A 477 -9.53 1.18 -27.28
N LYS A 478 -10.66 1.50 -26.65
CA LYS A 478 -11.56 0.48 -26.10
C LYS A 478 -12.16 -0.44 -27.18
N ASP A 479 -12.23 0.03 -28.43
CA ASP A 479 -12.85 -0.67 -29.55
C ASP A 479 -11.82 -1.38 -30.43
N ASN A 480 -10.52 -1.17 -30.19
CA ASN A 480 -9.43 -1.74 -30.97
C ASN A 480 -8.31 -2.30 -30.07
N ILE A 481 -8.63 -3.33 -29.31
CA ILE A 481 -7.70 -3.98 -28.38
C ILE A 481 -7.03 -5.18 -29.07
N THR A 482 -5.71 -5.17 -29.11
CA THR A 482 -4.93 -6.32 -29.58
C THR A 482 -5.08 -7.48 -28.61
N THR A 483 -5.46 -8.66 -29.11
CA THR A 483 -5.54 -9.88 -28.30
C THR A 483 -4.16 -10.25 -27.75
N ASP A 484 -4.05 -10.36 -26.43
CA ASP A 484 -2.88 -10.93 -25.79
C ASP A 484 -3.11 -12.43 -25.55
N PRO A 485 -2.31 -13.34 -26.14
CA PRO A 485 -2.38 -14.76 -25.83
C PRO A 485 -2.03 -15.09 -24.37
N ASN A 486 -1.43 -14.14 -23.62
CA ASN A 486 -0.97 -14.29 -22.24
C ASN A 486 -1.77 -13.44 -21.23
N TRP A 487 -3.01 -13.06 -21.55
CA TRP A 487 -3.89 -12.44 -20.55
C TRP A 487 -3.99 -13.31 -19.29
N LEU A 488 -3.96 -12.67 -18.13
CA LEU A 488 -3.88 -13.37 -16.84
C LEU A 488 -5.20 -13.97 -16.36
N PHE A 489 -6.33 -13.45 -16.85
CA PHE A 489 -7.66 -13.87 -16.42
C PHE A 489 -8.38 -14.61 -17.54
N THR A 490 -9.28 -15.53 -17.17
CA THR A 490 -10.12 -16.26 -18.12
C THR A 490 -10.96 -15.31 -18.97
N THR A 491 -11.02 -15.59 -20.27
CA THR A 491 -11.87 -14.89 -21.24
C THR A 491 -13.20 -15.61 -21.49
N THR A 492 -13.45 -16.71 -20.77
CA THR A 492 -14.64 -17.55 -20.92
C THR A 492 -15.28 -17.89 -19.57
N GLY A 493 -16.57 -18.22 -19.58
CA GLY A 493 -17.35 -18.54 -18.38
C GLY A 493 -18.01 -17.34 -17.72
N VAL A 494 -18.70 -17.59 -16.61
CA VAL A 494 -19.55 -16.60 -15.92
C VAL A 494 -18.78 -15.43 -15.31
N ALA A 495 -17.49 -15.63 -14.99
CA ALA A 495 -16.60 -14.59 -14.45
C ALA A 495 -15.57 -14.12 -15.49
N ALA A 496 -15.84 -14.28 -16.79
CA ALA A 496 -14.95 -13.88 -17.86
C ALA A 496 -14.60 -12.39 -17.79
N VAL A 497 -13.31 -12.07 -17.97
CA VAL A 497 -12.80 -10.71 -18.00
C VAL A 497 -12.69 -10.26 -19.46
N SER A 498 -13.39 -9.17 -19.81
CA SER A 498 -13.39 -8.63 -21.17
C SER A 498 -12.01 -8.09 -21.57
N PRO A 499 -11.66 -8.05 -22.87
CA PRO A 499 -10.39 -7.48 -23.33
C PRO A 499 -10.10 -6.07 -22.77
N LEU A 500 -11.12 -5.21 -22.69
CA LEU A 500 -10.98 -3.88 -22.09
C LEU A 500 -10.61 -3.94 -20.62
N LEU A 501 -11.29 -4.79 -19.86
CA LEU A 501 -11.02 -4.93 -18.43
C LEU A 501 -9.66 -5.59 -18.17
N GLN A 502 -9.21 -6.51 -19.03
CA GLN A 502 -7.84 -7.04 -18.98
C GLN A 502 -6.80 -5.91 -19.07
N GLU A 503 -6.96 -4.99 -20.03
CA GLU A 503 -6.04 -3.87 -20.21
C GLU A 503 -6.14 -2.83 -19.08
N ILE A 504 -7.32 -2.57 -18.53
CA ILE A 504 -7.48 -1.68 -17.37
C ILE A 504 -6.78 -2.29 -16.13
N ARG A 505 -6.96 -3.60 -15.89
CA ARG A 505 -6.27 -4.30 -14.80
C ARG A 505 -4.76 -4.38 -15.01
N ARG A 506 -4.30 -4.53 -16.26
CA ARG A 506 -2.87 -4.46 -16.63
C ARG A 506 -2.32 -3.08 -16.33
N GLU A 507 -2.99 -2.02 -16.76
CA GLU A 507 -2.56 -0.65 -16.50
C GLU A 507 -2.50 -0.38 -15.00
N ARG A 508 -3.51 -0.80 -14.23
CA ARG A 508 -3.51 -0.71 -12.77
C ARG A 508 -2.31 -1.44 -12.16
N THR A 509 -2.02 -2.64 -12.65
CA THR A 509 -0.92 -3.48 -12.18
C THR A 509 0.44 -2.82 -12.44
N VAL A 510 0.66 -2.31 -13.65
CA VAL A 510 1.90 -1.66 -14.06
C VAL A 510 2.07 -0.31 -13.35
N GLU A 511 1.01 0.48 -13.30
CA GLU A 511 1.04 1.81 -12.71
C GLU A 511 1.30 1.78 -11.21
N LEU A 512 0.74 0.80 -10.49
CA LEU A 512 0.86 0.65 -9.03
C LEU A 512 1.87 -0.46 -8.63
N ALA A 513 2.74 -0.88 -9.55
CA ALA A 513 3.65 -1.99 -9.31
C ALA A 513 4.55 -1.73 -8.09
N CYS A 514 4.62 -2.71 -7.17
CA CYS A 514 5.44 -2.63 -5.95
C CYS A 514 5.04 -1.46 -5.03
N GLU A 515 3.74 -1.19 -4.89
CA GLU A 515 3.21 -0.18 -3.97
C GLU A 515 2.28 -0.79 -2.90
N GLY A 516 2.18 -2.13 -2.80
CA GLY A 516 1.41 -2.82 -1.76
C GLY A 516 -0.08 -3.02 -2.08
N PHE A 517 -0.45 -3.00 -3.38
CA PHE A 517 -1.84 -3.14 -3.83
C PHE A 517 -2.19 -4.53 -4.35
N ARG A 518 -1.19 -5.37 -4.69
CA ARG A 518 -1.45 -6.52 -5.56
C ARG A 518 -2.28 -7.60 -4.88
N LEU A 519 -2.03 -7.91 -3.60
CA LEU A 519 -2.83 -8.93 -2.91
C LEU A 519 -4.30 -8.50 -2.78
N ASP A 520 -4.54 -7.23 -2.45
CA ASP A 520 -5.88 -6.65 -2.38
C ASP A 520 -6.60 -6.79 -3.73
N ASP A 521 -5.91 -6.50 -4.84
CA ASP A 521 -6.43 -6.64 -6.20
C ASP A 521 -6.75 -8.11 -6.55
N ILE A 522 -5.86 -9.07 -6.26
CA ILE A 522 -6.11 -10.50 -6.48
C ILE A 522 -7.36 -10.94 -5.72
N PHE A 523 -7.51 -10.49 -4.47
CA PHE A 523 -8.60 -10.93 -3.62
C PHE A 523 -9.94 -10.33 -3.98
N ARG A 524 -10.02 -9.02 -4.23
CA ARG A 524 -11.27 -8.39 -4.65
C ARG A 524 -11.73 -8.86 -6.05
N TRP A 525 -10.82 -9.36 -6.88
CA TRP A 525 -11.19 -10.01 -8.15
C TRP A 525 -11.53 -11.50 -7.99
N ALA A 526 -11.51 -12.04 -6.76
CA ALA A 526 -11.64 -13.47 -6.48
C ALA A 526 -10.74 -14.35 -7.37
N ALA A 527 -9.51 -13.91 -7.61
CA ALA A 527 -8.61 -14.47 -8.63
C ALA A 527 -7.49 -15.36 -8.06
N GLY A 528 -7.62 -15.85 -6.83
CA GLY A 528 -6.65 -16.76 -6.23
C GLY A 528 -6.55 -18.11 -6.94
N ASP A 529 -7.61 -18.57 -7.60
CA ASP A 529 -7.64 -19.74 -8.49
C ASP A 529 -6.85 -19.52 -9.78
N GLU A 530 -6.84 -18.30 -10.31
CA GLU A 530 -6.20 -17.96 -11.59
C GLU A 530 -4.75 -17.51 -11.42
N LEU A 531 -4.46 -16.77 -10.34
CA LEU A 531 -3.18 -16.07 -10.17
C LEU A 531 -2.25 -16.70 -9.15
N LEU A 532 -2.79 -17.44 -8.16
CA LEU A 532 -2.01 -18.01 -7.06
C LEU A 532 -1.97 -19.55 -7.11
N ALA A 533 -3.11 -20.23 -7.14
CA ALA A 533 -3.18 -21.69 -7.12
C ALA A 533 -2.41 -22.30 -8.31
N GLY A 534 -1.42 -23.14 -8.02
CA GLY A 534 -0.55 -23.75 -9.03
C GLY A 534 0.46 -22.80 -9.68
N TYR A 535 0.46 -21.50 -9.34
CA TYR A 535 1.41 -20.57 -9.91
C TYR A 535 2.84 -20.85 -9.41
N LYS A 536 3.76 -20.93 -10.37
CA LYS A 536 5.20 -21.01 -10.14
C LYS A 536 5.86 -19.70 -10.57
N PRO A 537 6.30 -18.87 -9.62
CA PRO A 537 7.04 -17.66 -9.94
C PRO A 537 8.31 -17.98 -10.72
N LYS A 538 8.60 -17.15 -11.72
CA LYS A 538 9.83 -17.23 -12.51
C LYS A 538 10.59 -15.91 -12.41
N GLY A 539 11.91 -15.98 -12.51
CA GLY A 539 12.79 -14.82 -12.62
C GLY A 539 13.32 -14.60 -14.03
N ALA A 540 14.43 -13.88 -14.12
CA ALA A 540 15.18 -13.65 -15.35
C ALA A 540 15.87 -14.93 -15.83
N LYS A 541 16.31 -14.94 -17.09
CA LYS A 541 17.13 -16.05 -17.60
C LYS A 541 18.49 -16.08 -16.91
N LEU A 542 18.95 -17.24 -16.41
CA LEU A 542 20.26 -17.31 -15.74
C LEU A 542 21.42 -17.15 -16.72
N SER A 543 21.21 -17.47 -18.00
CA SER A 543 22.17 -17.22 -19.08
C SER A 543 22.58 -15.76 -19.26
N GLN A 544 21.84 -14.81 -18.65
CA GLN A 544 22.28 -13.41 -18.54
C GLN A 544 23.54 -13.26 -17.67
N TRP A 545 23.88 -14.25 -16.83
CA TRP A 545 25.04 -14.27 -15.95
C TRP A 545 25.82 -15.58 -16.09
N PRO A 546 26.62 -15.75 -17.16
CA PRO A 546 27.32 -17.00 -17.47
C PRO A 546 28.21 -17.51 -16.34
N ASP A 547 28.88 -16.62 -15.59
CA ASP A 547 29.71 -17.01 -14.45
C ASP A 547 28.91 -17.71 -13.34
N VAL A 548 27.68 -17.24 -13.10
CA VAL A 548 26.77 -17.85 -12.11
C VAL A 548 26.19 -19.14 -12.68
N GLN A 549 25.82 -19.16 -13.96
CA GLN A 549 25.28 -20.35 -14.62
C GLN A 549 26.30 -21.50 -14.69
N ALA A 550 27.58 -21.19 -14.87
CA ALA A 550 28.64 -22.20 -14.96
C ALA A 550 28.91 -22.90 -13.62
N SER A 551 28.61 -22.25 -12.50
CA SER A 551 28.83 -22.78 -11.15
C SER A 551 27.76 -22.27 -10.17
N PRO A 552 26.49 -22.67 -10.35
CA PRO A 552 25.38 -22.14 -9.57
C PRO A 552 25.48 -22.62 -8.12
N PRO A 553 25.28 -21.74 -7.11
CA PRO A 553 25.08 -22.16 -5.74
C PRO A 553 23.86 -23.09 -5.59
N ASP A 554 23.84 -23.93 -4.55
CA ASP A 554 22.78 -24.93 -4.30
C ASP A 554 21.36 -24.37 -4.09
N TYR A 555 21.21 -23.05 -4.02
CA TYR A 555 19.92 -22.35 -3.88
C TYR A 555 19.49 -21.61 -5.17
N ILE A 556 20.22 -21.77 -6.28
CA ILE A 556 19.89 -21.18 -7.59
C ILE A 556 19.52 -22.31 -8.55
N PHE A 557 18.30 -22.24 -9.09
CA PHE A 557 17.75 -23.22 -10.01
C PHE A 557 17.18 -22.54 -11.25
N GLU A 558 17.14 -23.27 -12.36
CA GLU A 558 16.48 -22.86 -13.60
C GLU A 558 15.33 -23.81 -13.93
N ASP A 559 14.29 -23.29 -14.58
CA ASP A 559 13.27 -24.09 -15.24
C ASP A 559 13.76 -24.64 -16.59
N GLU A 560 12.91 -25.42 -17.27
CA GLU A 560 13.22 -26.02 -18.58
C GLU A 560 13.54 -25.01 -19.70
N ASN A 561 13.19 -23.74 -19.52
CA ASN A 561 13.42 -22.66 -20.48
C ASN A 561 14.59 -21.75 -20.05
N GLY A 562 15.32 -22.10 -18.99
CA GLY A 562 16.46 -21.35 -18.46
C GLY A 562 16.07 -20.11 -17.65
N TYR A 563 14.82 -19.97 -17.20
CA TYR A 563 14.43 -18.91 -16.28
C TYR A 563 14.70 -19.35 -14.84
N LEU A 564 15.16 -18.42 -14.01
CA LEU A 564 15.30 -18.67 -12.57
C LEU A 564 13.99 -19.21 -11.98
N ASP A 565 14.07 -20.33 -11.27
CA ASP A 565 13.00 -20.90 -10.44
C ASP A 565 13.37 -20.70 -8.96
N PRO A 566 12.90 -19.61 -8.32
CA PRO A 566 13.32 -19.24 -6.97
C PRO A 566 12.90 -20.26 -5.91
N TYR A 567 11.92 -21.11 -6.22
CA TYR A 567 11.28 -21.99 -5.24
C TYR A 567 11.44 -23.48 -5.53
N ALA A 568 12.21 -23.86 -6.55
CA ALA A 568 12.53 -25.26 -6.85
C ALA A 568 13.09 -26.04 -5.65
N GLN A 569 13.83 -25.36 -4.76
CA GLN A 569 14.38 -25.94 -3.53
C GLN A 569 13.33 -26.30 -2.46
N PHE A 570 12.17 -25.65 -2.47
CA PHE A 570 11.18 -25.80 -1.41
C PHE A 570 10.14 -26.86 -1.79
N ALA A 571 10.23 -28.03 -1.17
CA ALA A 571 9.29 -29.13 -1.40
C ALA A 571 7.79 -28.72 -1.32
N PRO A 572 7.33 -27.85 -0.38
CA PRO A 572 5.92 -27.46 -0.28
C PRO A 572 5.38 -26.62 -1.45
N VAL A 573 6.25 -25.96 -2.22
CA VAL A 573 5.88 -25.09 -3.35
C VAL A 573 6.53 -25.50 -4.68
N LYS A 574 7.23 -26.63 -4.73
CA LYS A 574 7.92 -27.14 -5.94
C LYS A 574 6.98 -27.25 -7.16
N ASN A 575 5.69 -27.52 -6.90
CA ASN A 575 4.65 -27.63 -7.92
C ASN A 575 3.78 -26.37 -8.05
N GLY A 576 4.24 -25.24 -7.53
CA GLY A 576 3.50 -23.98 -7.45
C GLY A 576 2.78 -23.84 -6.12
N TYR A 577 2.24 -22.64 -5.86
CA TYR A 577 1.53 -22.37 -4.61
C TYR A 577 0.26 -23.21 -4.45
N GLN A 578 0.01 -23.66 -3.23
CA GLN A 578 -1.13 -24.49 -2.86
C GLN A 578 -2.27 -23.66 -2.24
N PHE A 579 -2.56 -22.49 -2.82
CA PHE A 579 -3.59 -21.57 -2.35
C PHE A 579 -4.95 -22.27 -2.23
N LYS A 580 -5.56 -22.24 -1.04
CA LYS A 580 -6.86 -22.87 -0.79
C LYS A 580 -7.95 -21.84 -1.04
N THR A 581 -8.51 -21.90 -2.24
CA THR A 581 -9.54 -20.96 -2.75
C THR A 581 -10.82 -20.90 -1.90
N GLY A 582 -11.12 -21.91 -1.10
CA GLY A 582 -12.24 -21.93 -0.16
C GLY A 582 -11.93 -21.43 1.26
N ARG A 583 -10.69 -20.99 1.52
CA ARG A 583 -10.21 -20.66 2.88
C ARG A 583 -9.33 -19.41 2.95
N ASP A 584 -8.30 -19.30 2.12
CA ASP A 584 -7.15 -18.41 2.37
C ASP A 584 -7.38 -16.91 2.05
N TYR A 585 -8.54 -16.58 1.45
CA TYR A 585 -8.97 -15.20 1.25
C TYR A 585 -9.16 -14.45 2.59
N LEU A 586 -9.62 -15.14 3.63
CA LEU A 586 -9.83 -14.56 4.97
C LEU A 586 -9.04 -15.34 6.02
N TYR A 587 -8.59 -14.66 7.06
CA TYR A 587 -7.99 -15.28 8.23
C TYR A 587 -9.06 -15.86 9.18
N PRO A 588 -8.71 -16.88 9.99
CA PRO A 588 -9.58 -17.37 11.04
C PRO A 588 -9.66 -16.38 12.21
N ILE A 589 -10.78 -16.44 12.95
CA ILE A 589 -10.90 -15.87 14.29
C ILE A 589 -10.23 -16.84 15.28
N PRO A 590 -9.39 -16.38 16.22
CA PRO A 590 -8.76 -17.27 17.19
C PRO A 590 -9.79 -18.05 18.03
N THR A 591 -9.47 -19.29 18.38
CA THR A 591 -10.43 -20.18 19.07
C THR A 591 -10.84 -19.67 20.45
N ASN A 592 -9.96 -18.96 21.15
CA ASN A 592 -10.28 -18.37 22.45
C ASN A 592 -11.37 -17.29 22.33
N GLU A 593 -11.35 -16.47 21.28
CA GLU A 593 -12.37 -15.44 21.07
C GLU A 593 -13.76 -16.07 20.83
N LEU A 594 -13.82 -17.16 20.06
CA LEU A 594 -15.07 -17.91 19.84
C LEU A 594 -15.58 -18.62 21.10
N THR A 595 -14.69 -18.84 22.08
CA THR A 595 -15.03 -19.43 23.38
C THR A 595 -15.52 -18.35 24.35
N LEU A 596 -14.84 -17.20 24.37
CA LEU A 596 -15.20 -16.03 25.19
C LEU A 596 -16.53 -15.42 24.74
N ASN A 597 -16.76 -15.32 23.43
CA ASN A 597 -18.00 -14.83 22.85
C ASN A 597 -18.54 -15.81 21.80
N PRO A 598 -19.45 -16.74 22.22
CA PRO A 598 -20.12 -17.67 21.33
C PRO A 598 -20.86 -17.03 20.15
N SER A 599 -21.30 -15.77 20.26
CA SER A 599 -21.99 -15.03 19.21
C SER A 599 -21.11 -14.69 18.00
N LEU A 600 -19.78 -14.84 18.14
CA LEU A 600 -18.84 -14.67 17.02
C LEU A 600 -18.89 -15.82 16.02
N ARG A 601 -19.52 -16.96 16.37
CA ARG A 601 -19.68 -18.11 15.47
C ARG A 601 -20.61 -17.78 14.28
N PRO A 602 -20.50 -18.50 13.15
CA PRO A 602 -19.53 -19.57 12.86
C PRO A 602 -18.10 -19.04 12.64
N GLN A 603 -17.12 -19.94 12.50
CA GLN A 603 -15.79 -19.56 12.00
C GLN A 603 -15.88 -19.11 10.52
N ASN A 604 -14.85 -18.40 10.03
CA ASN A 604 -14.69 -18.13 8.60
C ASN A 604 -14.57 -19.43 7.76
N PRO A 605 -14.99 -19.42 6.48
CA PRO A 605 -15.00 -20.62 5.65
C PRO A 605 -13.64 -21.33 5.58
N GLY A 606 -13.67 -22.66 5.72
CA GLY A 606 -12.50 -23.54 5.58
C GLY A 606 -11.54 -23.60 6.78
N TRP A 607 -11.85 -22.92 7.89
CA TRP A 607 -11.02 -22.84 9.10
C TRP A 607 -11.52 -23.65 10.28
#